data_AF-A0A087CGG2-F1
#
_entry.id   AF-A0A087CGG2-F1
#
_cell.length_a   1.000
_cell.length_b   1.000
_cell.length_c   1.000
_cell.angle_alpha   90.00
_cell.angle_beta   90.00
_cell.angle_gamma   90.00
#
_symmetry.space_group_name_H-M   'P 1'
#
loop_
_entity.id
_entity.type
_entity.pdbx_description
1 polymer ?
#
loop_
_entity_poly.entity_id
_entity_poly.type
_entity_poly.pdbx_seq_one_letter_code
_entity_poly.pdbx_strand_id
1 'polypeptide(L)'
;MIEPSVNPAETAEPSQAYVPNTFTVPALRTPSLVQHSSAGAAADEPSKGQRRFRHADNKDIDAIQAIFARARHLMAQNGNPSQWGSLYPLKETVQEDLRLHRTMLLVDHEGDQGQERILAVFSVCEGEDPTYQTITDGQWLNDEPYVALHRVASAGIVPGVSHECLNWVIENHRNVRGDTHERNKAMQHVFESAGFKRCGIVHLINHRVGEAERIAYHHAR
;
A
#
# COMPACT_ATOMS: atom_id res chain seq x y z
N MET A 1 -37.61 8.90 57.48
CA MET A 1 -36.26 9.15 56.92
C MET A 1 -35.96 8.07 55.90
N ILE A 2 -36.21 8.31 54.61
CA ILE A 2 -35.46 7.77 53.47
C ILE A 2 -35.68 8.79 52.34
N GLU A 3 -34.63 9.53 51.99
CA GLU A 3 -34.61 10.43 50.81
C GLU A 3 -34.34 9.61 49.53
N PRO A 4 -34.89 10.00 48.36
CA PRO A 4 -34.49 9.42 47.10
C PRO A 4 -33.21 10.08 46.56
N SER A 5 -32.26 9.22 46.17
CA SER A 5 -30.95 9.56 45.61
C SER A 5 -31.08 10.24 44.24
N VAL A 6 -30.35 11.34 44.09
CA VAL A 6 -30.19 12.14 42.87
C VAL A 6 -29.20 11.47 41.93
N ASN A 7 -29.59 11.32 40.66
CA ASN A 7 -28.75 10.83 39.58
C ASN A 7 -27.97 12.02 38.96
N PRO A 8 -26.62 12.05 38.95
CA PRO A 8 -25.90 13.13 38.30
C PRO A 8 -25.74 12.84 36.80
N ALA A 9 -26.10 13.84 36.00
CA ALA A 9 -25.97 13.86 34.55
C ALA A 9 -24.49 13.70 34.13
N GLU A 10 -24.26 12.79 33.18
CA GLU A 10 -22.99 12.57 32.51
C GLU A 10 -22.74 13.72 31.53
N THR A 11 -21.78 14.59 31.87
CA THR A 11 -21.32 15.68 31.02
C THR A 11 -20.44 15.11 29.90
N ALA A 12 -20.94 15.14 28.67
CA ALA A 12 -20.15 14.82 27.48
C ALA A 12 -19.12 15.94 27.21
N GLU A 13 -17.83 15.60 27.22
CA GLU A 13 -16.76 16.51 26.79
C GLU A 13 -16.75 16.68 25.26
N PRO A 14 -16.46 17.88 24.73
CA PRO A 14 -16.45 18.13 23.29
C PRO A 14 -15.22 17.51 22.61
N SER A 15 -15.44 16.92 21.43
CA SER A 15 -14.40 16.31 20.60
C SER A 15 -13.32 17.33 20.20
N GLN A 16 -12.06 17.07 20.54
CA GLN A 16 -10.94 17.85 20.02
C GLN A 16 -10.81 17.67 18.50
N ALA A 17 -10.77 18.80 17.80
CA ALA A 17 -10.56 18.85 16.36
C ALA A 17 -9.13 18.43 15.98
N TYR A 18 -9.03 17.71 14.86
CA TYR A 18 -7.77 17.33 14.22
C TYR A 18 -6.98 18.57 13.79
N VAL A 19 -5.76 18.72 14.31
CA VAL A 19 -4.77 19.71 13.87
C VAL A 19 -3.73 19.01 13.00
N PRO A 20 -3.63 19.33 11.70
CA PRO A 20 -2.60 18.75 10.85
C PRO A 20 -1.21 19.29 11.23
N ASN A 21 -0.26 18.37 11.44
CA ASN A 21 1.10 18.68 11.80
C ASN A 21 1.84 19.28 10.60
N THR A 22 2.15 20.57 10.62
CA THR A 22 3.02 21.20 9.61
C THR A 22 4.48 20.95 9.97
N PHE A 23 5.02 19.82 9.52
CA PHE A 23 6.45 19.59 9.49
C PHE A 23 7.02 20.05 8.14
N THR A 24 7.80 21.13 8.18
CA THR A 24 8.61 21.60 7.04
C THR A 24 9.75 20.60 6.81
N VAL A 25 9.75 19.95 5.65
CA VAL A 25 10.83 19.06 5.20
C VAL A 25 11.97 19.91 4.61
N PRO A 26 13.26 19.69 4.97
CA PRO A 26 14.37 20.37 4.33
C PRO A 26 14.50 19.94 2.87
N ALA A 27 14.74 20.91 1.97
CA ALA A 27 14.97 20.65 0.55
C ALA A 27 16.23 19.79 0.35
N LEU A 28 16.04 18.56 -0.12
CA LEU A 28 17.14 17.70 -0.58
C LEU A 28 17.67 18.23 -1.92
N ARG A 29 18.99 18.38 -1.99
CA ARG A 29 19.70 18.78 -3.21
C ARG A 29 19.54 17.71 -4.28
N THR A 30 19.04 18.12 -5.44
CA THR A 30 18.99 17.30 -6.66
C THR A 30 20.41 16.98 -7.15
N PRO A 31 20.73 15.72 -7.45
CA PRO A 31 21.87 15.43 -8.31
C PRO A 31 21.54 15.80 -9.76
N SER A 32 22.49 16.49 -10.40
CA SER A 32 22.43 17.00 -11.77
C SER A 32 22.21 15.89 -12.79
N LEU A 33 21.14 15.99 -13.60
CA LEU A 33 20.97 15.14 -14.79
C LEU A 33 22.05 15.48 -15.83
N VAL A 34 22.88 14.49 -16.16
CA VAL A 34 23.69 14.52 -17.38
C VAL A 34 22.76 14.37 -18.57
N GLN A 35 22.72 15.37 -19.45
CA GLN A 35 22.01 15.29 -20.72
C GLN A 35 22.75 14.34 -21.67
N HIS A 36 22.07 13.27 -22.07
CA HIS A 36 22.42 12.54 -23.29
C HIS A 36 21.30 12.73 -24.30
N SER A 37 21.58 13.55 -25.31
CA SER A 37 20.81 13.62 -26.54
C SER A 37 20.99 12.31 -27.32
N SER A 38 19.89 11.66 -27.69
CA SER A 38 19.83 10.85 -28.91
C SER A 38 18.38 10.72 -29.38
N ALA A 39 18.26 10.49 -30.68
CA ALA A 39 17.15 10.84 -31.54
C ALA A 39 15.94 9.90 -31.43
N GLY A 40 14.84 10.33 -32.07
CA GLY A 40 13.48 9.78 -32.00
C GLY A 40 13.37 8.25 -31.93
N ALA A 41 12.69 7.79 -30.90
CA ALA A 41 12.07 6.47 -30.85
C ALA A 41 10.56 6.67 -31.10
N ALA A 42 10.05 6.08 -32.16
CA ALA A 42 8.61 5.90 -32.34
C ALA A 42 8.09 5.14 -31.11
N ALA A 43 6.98 5.61 -30.52
CA ALA A 43 6.30 4.88 -29.47
C ALA A 43 5.77 3.57 -30.07
N ASP A 44 6.40 2.46 -29.70
CA ASP A 44 5.96 1.10 -30.05
C ASP A 44 4.56 0.90 -29.45
N GLU A 45 3.54 0.67 -30.29
CA GLU A 45 2.22 0.33 -29.77
C GLU A 45 2.31 -1.03 -29.05
N PRO A 46 1.87 -1.13 -27.78
CA PRO A 46 1.98 -2.37 -27.04
C PRO A 46 1.19 -3.49 -27.73
N SER A 47 1.88 -4.57 -28.08
CA SER A 47 1.26 -5.73 -28.71
C SER A 47 0.17 -6.35 -27.82
N LYS A 48 -0.92 -6.81 -28.44
CA LYS A 48 -2.06 -7.45 -27.77
C LYS A 48 -1.57 -8.66 -26.97
N GLY A 49 -1.75 -8.63 -25.64
CA GLY A 49 -1.38 -9.71 -24.71
C GLY A 49 -0.12 -9.44 -23.86
N GLN A 50 0.60 -8.33 -24.06
CA GLN A 50 1.74 -8.00 -23.21
C GLN A 50 1.29 -7.26 -21.94
N ARG A 51 1.60 -7.85 -20.79
CA ARG A 51 1.49 -7.17 -19.49
C ARG A 51 2.66 -6.23 -19.28
N ARG A 52 2.41 -5.10 -18.65
CA ARG A 52 3.45 -4.13 -18.27
C ARG A 52 3.14 -3.46 -16.94
N PHE A 53 4.19 -3.01 -16.28
CA PHE A 53 4.09 -2.15 -15.10
C PHE A 53 4.24 -0.69 -15.51
N ARG A 54 3.38 0.19 -14.99
CA ARG A 54 3.48 1.65 -15.19
C ARG A 54 3.08 2.39 -13.93
N HIS A 55 3.59 3.61 -13.76
CA HIS A 55 3.04 4.51 -12.76
C HIS A 55 1.60 4.87 -13.09
N ALA A 56 0.78 5.00 -12.05
CA ALA A 56 -0.56 5.53 -12.18
C ALA A 56 -0.54 7.05 -12.37
N ASP A 57 -1.57 7.57 -13.04
CA ASP A 57 -1.83 9.00 -13.15
C ASP A 57 -3.24 9.36 -12.64
N ASN A 58 -3.58 10.65 -12.68
CA ASN A 58 -4.86 11.14 -12.15
C ASN A 58 -6.10 10.57 -12.86
N LYS A 59 -5.98 10.07 -14.09
CA LYS A 59 -7.08 9.44 -14.84
C LYS A 59 -7.37 8.02 -14.32
N ASP A 60 -6.42 7.39 -13.64
CA ASP A 60 -6.58 6.04 -13.08
C ASP A 60 -7.32 6.04 -11.73
N ILE A 61 -7.55 7.20 -11.12
CA ILE A 61 -8.02 7.30 -9.74
C ILE A 61 -9.33 6.54 -9.49
N ASP A 62 -10.32 6.68 -10.38
CA ASP A 62 -11.63 6.05 -10.22
C ASP A 62 -11.52 4.52 -10.35
N ALA A 63 -10.67 4.03 -11.26
CA ALA A 63 -10.40 2.61 -11.42
C ALA A 63 -9.66 2.02 -10.20
N ILE A 64 -8.66 2.75 -9.68
CA ILE A 64 -7.95 2.37 -8.45
C ILE A 64 -8.92 2.30 -7.25
N GLN A 65 -9.81 3.28 -7.11
CA GLN A 65 -10.81 3.28 -6.05
C GLN A 65 -11.78 2.10 -6.16
N ALA A 66 -12.19 1.74 -7.38
CA ALA A 66 -13.03 0.56 -7.61
C ALA A 66 -12.30 -0.74 -7.23
N ILE A 67 -11.01 -0.86 -7.54
CA ILE A 67 -10.18 -2.00 -7.13
C ILE A 67 -10.08 -2.09 -5.60
N PHE A 68 -9.86 -0.98 -4.91
CA PHE A 68 -9.83 -0.98 -3.44
C PHE A 68 -11.19 -1.31 -2.82
N ALA A 69 -12.30 -0.82 -3.39
CA ALA A 69 -13.64 -1.17 -2.95
C ALA A 69 -13.89 -2.68 -3.06
N ARG A 70 -13.51 -3.29 -4.19
CA ARG A 70 -13.57 -4.74 -4.38
C ARG A 70 -12.71 -5.48 -3.35
N ALA A 71 -11.48 -5.03 -3.13
CA ALA A 71 -10.58 -5.66 -2.18
C ALA A 71 -11.12 -5.59 -0.74
N ARG A 72 -11.71 -4.47 -0.31
CA ARG A 72 -12.42 -4.36 0.98
C ARG A 72 -13.56 -5.38 1.09
N HIS A 73 -14.35 -5.53 0.03
CA HIS A 73 -15.43 -6.52 0.00
C HIS A 73 -14.90 -7.95 0.20
N LEU A 74 -13.83 -8.32 -0.50
CA LEU A 74 -13.19 -9.63 -0.34
C LEU A 74 -12.58 -9.83 1.06
N MET A 75 -11.95 -8.80 1.62
CA MET A 75 -11.43 -8.84 2.98
C MET A 75 -12.54 -9.12 4.00
N ALA A 76 -13.68 -8.46 3.87
CA ALA A 76 -14.84 -8.71 4.72
C ALA A 76 -15.38 -10.14 4.56
N GLN A 77 -15.53 -10.62 3.33
CA GLN A 77 -15.98 -11.99 3.04
C GLN A 77 -15.04 -13.06 3.62
N ASN A 78 -13.74 -12.78 3.65
CA ASN A 78 -12.72 -13.67 4.18
C ASN A 78 -12.47 -13.50 5.69
N GLY A 79 -13.38 -12.83 6.42
CA GLY A 79 -13.30 -12.69 7.89
C GLY A 79 -12.23 -11.69 8.39
N ASN A 80 -11.76 -10.81 7.51
CA ASN A 80 -10.76 -9.78 7.80
C ASN A 80 -11.25 -8.35 7.47
N PRO A 81 -12.46 -7.94 7.87
CA PRO A 81 -12.98 -6.60 7.53
C PRO A 81 -12.17 -5.46 8.15
N SER A 82 -11.45 -5.71 9.25
CA SER A 82 -10.70 -4.68 9.98
C SER A 82 -9.42 -4.23 9.27
N GLN A 83 -8.85 -5.02 8.34
CA GLN A 83 -7.57 -4.65 7.71
C GLN A 83 -7.65 -3.30 6.99
N TRP A 84 -8.70 -3.08 6.19
CA TRP A 84 -8.97 -1.81 5.48
C TRP A 84 -10.31 -1.15 5.87
N GLY A 85 -11.06 -1.76 6.78
CA GLY A 85 -12.36 -1.25 7.19
C GLY A 85 -13.31 -1.06 6.01
N SER A 86 -14.19 -0.06 6.11
CA SER A 86 -15.12 0.31 5.05
C SER A 86 -14.56 1.33 4.05
N LEU A 87 -13.50 2.06 4.42
CA LEU A 87 -13.09 3.28 3.72
C LEU A 87 -11.62 3.31 3.27
N TYR A 88 -10.71 2.61 3.92
CA TYR A 88 -9.29 2.66 3.57
C TYR A 88 -8.98 1.84 2.29
N PRO A 89 -8.00 2.22 1.46
CA PRO A 89 -7.31 3.52 1.43
C PRO A 89 -8.26 4.68 1.08
N LEU A 90 -8.06 5.84 1.74
CA LEU A 90 -8.84 7.05 1.48
C LEU A 90 -8.50 7.63 0.10
N LYS A 91 -9.43 8.39 -0.50
CA LYS A 91 -9.17 9.07 -1.78
C LYS A 91 -7.94 9.98 -1.69
N GLU A 92 -7.83 10.69 -0.59
CA GLU A 92 -6.74 11.62 -0.29
C GLU A 92 -5.41 10.88 -0.17
N THR A 93 -5.40 9.67 0.41
CA THR A 93 -4.21 8.80 0.46
C THR A 93 -3.77 8.40 -0.95
N VAL A 94 -4.72 8.00 -1.81
CA VAL A 94 -4.42 7.64 -3.21
C VAL A 94 -3.90 8.85 -3.99
N GLN A 95 -4.51 10.02 -3.82
CA GLN A 95 -4.08 11.26 -4.47
C GLN A 95 -2.66 11.65 -4.04
N GLU A 96 -2.34 11.51 -2.76
CA GLU A 96 -0.99 11.79 -2.26
C GLU A 96 0.04 10.79 -2.81
N ASP A 97 -0.30 9.50 -2.88
CA ASP A 97 0.58 8.51 -3.50
C ASP A 97 0.81 8.80 -4.99
N LEU A 98 -0.22 9.24 -5.73
CA LEU A 98 -0.09 9.67 -7.12
C LEU A 98 0.82 10.90 -7.23
N ARG A 99 0.62 11.90 -6.37
CA ARG A 99 1.43 13.13 -6.32
C ARG A 99 2.90 12.83 -6.03
N LEU A 100 3.17 11.86 -5.17
CA LEU A 100 4.51 11.40 -4.80
C LEU A 100 5.07 10.32 -5.75
N HIS A 101 4.36 9.99 -6.83
CA HIS A 101 4.78 8.99 -7.82
C HIS A 101 5.01 7.58 -7.25
N ARG A 102 4.27 7.21 -6.19
CA ARG A 102 4.41 5.94 -5.48
C ARG A 102 3.54 4.82 -6.04
N THR A 103 2.44 5.15 -6.71
CA THR A 103 1.45 4.17 -7.17
C THR A 103 1.86 3.54 -8.49
N MET A 104 1.95 2.21 -8.50
CA MET A 104 2.23 1.36 -9.65
C MET A 104 1.00 0.54 -10.03
N LEU A 105 0.82 0.34 -11.32
CA LEU A 105 -0.21 -0.49 -11.92
C LEU A 105 0.41 -1.61 -12.74
N LEU A 106 -0.16 -2.81 -12.63
CA LEU A 106 0.00 -3.88 -13.61
C LEU A 106 -1.15 -3.79 -14.60
N VAL A 107 -0.84 -3.68 -15.88
CA VAL A 107 -1.84 -3.49 -16.94
C VAL A 107 -1.62 -4.44 -18.11
N ASP A 108 -2.67 -4.69 -18.89
CA ASP A 108 -2.60 -5.31 -20.22
C ASP A 108 -3.51 -4.58 -21.22
N HIS A 109 -3.47 -4.99 -22.49
CA HIS A 109 -4.30 -4.42 -23.58
C HIS A 109 -5.30 -5.45 -24.13
N GLU A 110 -5.93 -6.21 -23.22
CA GLU A 110 -6.94 -7.21 -23.56
C GLU A 110 -8.38 -6.74 -23.24
N GLY A 111 -8.58 -5.44 -23.03
CA GLY A 111 -9.89 -4.84 -22.92
C GLY A 111 -10.64 -4.80 -24.25
N ASP A 112 -11.90 -4.39 -24.19
CA ASP A 112 -12.72 -4.20 -25.39
C ASP A 112 -12.04 -3.23 -26.35
N GLN A 113 -11.96 -3.61 -27.63
CA GLN A 113 -11.27 -2.85 -28.67
C GLN A 113 -9.77 -2.58 -28.37
N GLY A 114 -9.11 -3.43 -27.56
CA GLY A 114 -7.70 -3.27 -27.20
C GLY A 114 -7.46 -2.23 -26.10
N GLN A 115 -8.52 -1.81 -25.40
CA GLN A 115 -8.39 -0.90 -24.27
C GLN A 115 -7.52 -1.50 -23.16
N GLU A 116 -6.82 -0.62 -22.45
CA GLU A 116 -6.00 -1.02 -21.32
C GLU A 116 -6.89 -1.49 -20.17
N ARG A 117 -6.54 -2.62 -19.56
CA ARG A 117 -7.15 -3.10 -18.31
C ARG A 117 -6.14 -2.97 -17.17
N ILE A 118 -6.59 -2.41 -16.04
CA ILE A 118 -5.81 -2.40 -14.81
C ILE A 118 -6.06 -3.72 -14.09
N LEU A 119 -5.01 -4.53 -13.94
CA LEU A 119 -5.07 -5.86 -13.33
C LEU A 119 -4.76 -5.83 -11.84
N ALA A 120 -3.87 -4.94 -11.42
CA ALA A 120 -3.50 -4.74 -10.02
C ALA A 120 -2.97 -3.32 -9.77
N VAL A 121 -3.03 -2.90 -8.52
CA VAL A 121 -2.45 -1.66 -8.00
C VAL A 121 -1.62 -1.97 -6.75
N PHE A 122 -0.51 -1.26 -6.57
CA PHE A 122 0.31 -1.30 -5.37
C PHE A 122 1.08 0.02 -5.22
N SER A 123 1.55 0.31 -4.01
CA SER A 123 2.36 1.49 -3.71
C SER A 123 3.77 1.07 -3.32
N VAL A 124 4.77 1.69 -3.96
CA VAL A 124 6.18 1.56 -3.60
C VAL A 124 6.62 2.88 -2.99
N CYS A 125 6.84 2.89 -1.68
CA CYS A 125 7.24 4.06 -0.92
C CYS A 125 8.75 4.02 -0.66
N GLU A 126 9.50 4.94 -1.26
CA GLU A 126 10.89 5.15 -0.88
C GLU A 126 10.99 5.88 0.47
N GLY A 127 11.98 5.49 1.27
CA GLY A 127 12.27 6.08 2.57
C GLY A 127 11.64 5.31 3.73
N GLU A 128 11.83 5.85 4.93
CA GLU A 128 11.39 5.19 6.15
C GLU A 128 9.87 5.24 6.31
N ASP A 129 9.25 4.07 6.53
CA ASP A 129 7.88 4.01 7.03
C ASP A 129 7.90 4.15 8.56
N PRO A 130 7.17 5.13 9.14
CA PRO A 130 7.09 5.29 10.58
C PRO A 130 6.70 4.00 11.32
N THR A 131 5.80 3.20 10.76
CA THR A 131 5.34 1.90 11.30
C THR A 131 6.49 0.92 11.47
N TYR A 132 7.52 1.01 10.63
CA TYR A 132 8.62 0.04 10.59
C TYR A 132 9.80 0.42 11.49
N GLN A 133 9.71 1.55 12.21
CA GLN A 133 10.72 1.99 13.17
C GLN A 133 10.84 1.04 14.36
N THR A 134 9.75 0.38 14.74
CA THR A 134 9.72 -0.61 15.83
C THR A 134 9.16 -1.93 15.33
N ILE A 135 9.86 -3.01 15.65
CA ILE A 135 9.43 -4.39 15.39
C ILE A 135 9.55 -5.20 16.69
N THR A 136 8.55 -6.01 16.98
CA THR A 136 8.52 -6.94 18.11
C THR A 136 8.52 -8.38 17.62
N ASP A 137 8.87 -9.34 18.48
CA ASP A 137 8.92 -10.77 18.15
C ASP A 137 9.76 -11.11 16.92
N GLY A 138 10.86 -10.37 16.75
CA GLY A 138 11.86 -10.58 15.71
C GLY A 138 12.61 -9.29 15.37
N GLN A 139 13.20 -9.27 14.19
CA GLN A 139 14.04 -8.16 13.71
C GLN A 139 14.08 -8.12 12.18
N TRP A 140 14.37 -6.95 11.62
CA TRP A 140 14.65 -6.79 10.20
C TRP A 140 15.95 -7.53 9.81
N LEU A 141 16.07 -7.93 8.54
CA LEU A 141 17.25 -8.64 8.04
C LEU A 141 18.52 -7.78 8.05
N ASN A 142 18.37 -6.46 7.90
CA ASN A 142 19.42 -5.45 7.94
C ASN A 142 18.79 -4.06 8.14
N ASP A 143 19.64 -3.05 8.31
CA ASP A 143 19.29 -1.63 8.45
C ASP A 143 19.62 -0.81 7.19
N GLU A 144 19.79 -1.46 6.03
CA GLU A 144 20.04 -0.74 4.78
C GLU A 144 18.78 0.00 4.29
N PRO A 145 18.94 1.06 3.46
CA PRO A 145 17.81 1.73 2.84
C PRO A 145 16.90 0.74 2.10
N TYR A 146 15.59 0.89 2.29
CA TYR A 146 14.57 0.01 1.75
C TYR A 146 13.47 0.79 1.06
N VAL A 147 12.65 0.08 0.28
CA VAL A 147 11.32 0.54 -0.13
C VAL A 147 10.25 -0.21 0.65
N ALA A 148 9.19 0.50 1.03
CA ALA A 148 8.03 -0.10 1.68
C ALA A 148 6.92 -0.39 0.66
N LEU A 149 6.52 -1.66 0.58
CA LEU A 149 5.44 -2.13 -0.28
C LEU A 149 4.10 -2.05 0.46
N HIS A 150 3.19 -1.20 0.00
CA HIS A 150 1.86 -1.05 0.58
C HIS A 150 0.75 -1.24 -0.45
N ARG A 151 -0.49 -1.37 0.05
CA ARG A 151 -1.73 -1.24 -0.73
C ARG A 151 -1.79 -2.15 -1.97
N VAL A 152 -1.22 -3.36 -1.89
CA VAL A 152 -1.31 -4.36 -2.96
C VAL A 152 -2.76 -4.84 -3.09
N ALA A 153 -3.38 -4.61 -4.24
CA ALA A 153 -4.74 -5.04 -4.54
C ALA A 153 -4.88 -5.55 -5.98
N SER A 154 -5.69 -6.60 -6.16
CA SER A 154 -6.03 -7.16 -7.47
C SER A 154 -7.41 -6.68 -7.93
N ALA A 155 -7.52 -6.34 -9.21
CA ALA A 155 -8.79 -6.07 -9.87
C ALA A 155 -9.67 -7.33 -10.00
N GLY A 156 -9.10 -8.52 -9.82
CA GLY A 156 -9.83 -9.80 -9.91
C GLY A 156 -10.14 -10.28 -11.31
N ILE A 157 -9.53 -9.66 -12.32
CA ILE A 157 -9.70 -10.03 -13.73
C ILE A 157 -8.89 -11.30 -14.04
N VAL A 158 -7.68 -11.39 -13.49
CA VAL A 158 -6.75 -12.49 -13.70
C VAL A 158 -6.18 -12.96 -12.35
N PRO A 159 -6.03 -14.27 -12.11
CA PRO A 159 -5.33 -14.79 -10.94
C PRO A 159 -3.81 -14.52 -10.99
N GLY A 160 -3.14 -14.61 -9.84
CA GLY A 160 -1.66 -14.57 -9.76
C GLY A 160 -1.03 -13.17 -9.81
N VAL A 161 -1.80 -12.13 -10.12
CA VAL A 161 -1.28 -10.76 -10.32
C VAL A 161 -0.55 -10.17 -9.10
N SER A 162 -0.92 -10.56 -7.88
CA SER A 162 -0.21 -10.11 -6.67
C SER A 162 1.22 -10.66 -6.61
N HIS A 163 1.44 -11.90 -7.06
CA HIS A 163 2.77 -12.47 -7.13
C HIS A 163 3.62 -11.79 -8.22
N GLU A 164 3.01 -11.44 -9.35
CA GLU A 164 3.66 -10.63 -10.39
C GLU A 164 4.10 -9.27 -9.84
N CYS A 165 3.24 -8.58 -9.06
CA CYS A 165 3.60 -7.32 -8.41
C CYS A 165 4.81 -7.48 -7.47
N LEU A 166 4.81 -8.50 -6.59
CA LEU A 166 5.93 -8.71 -5.66
C LEU A 166 7.23 -9.03 -6.39
N ASN A 167 7.17 -9.89 -7.42
CA ASN A 167 8.33 -10.22 -8.25
C ASN A 167 8.92 -8.97 -8.90
N TRP A 168 8.07 -8.12 -9.48
CA TRP A 168 8.51 -6.87 -10.07
C TRP A 168 9.21 -5.97 -9.04
N VAL A 169 8.65 -5.84 -7.83
CA VAL A 169 9.26 -5.00 -6.78
C VAL A 169 10.63 -5.53 -6.37
N ILE A 170 10.79 -6.85 -6.15
CA ILE A 170 12.09 -7.41 -5.76
C ILE A 170 13.11 -7.41 -6.91
N GLU A 171 12.66 -7.44 -8.17
CA GLU A 171 13.53 -7.29 -9.34
C GLU A 171 14.07 -5.86 -9.48
N ASN A 172 13.28 -4.86 -9.10
CA ASN A 172 13.62 -3.44 -9.24
C ASN A 172 14.24 -2.84 -7.96
N HIS A 173 14.10 -3.50 -6.81
CA HIS A 173 14.60 -3.01 -5.52
C HIS A 173 15.34 -4.11 -4.76
N ARG A 174 16.54 -3.77 -4.27
CA ARG A 174 17.39 -4.72 -3.53
C ARG A 174 16.89 -5.03 -2.13
N ASN A 175 16.18 -4.08 -1.52
CA ASN A 175 15.74 -4.14 -0.13
C ASN A 175 14.30 -3.66 -0.03
N VAL A 176 13.40 -4.58 0.35
CA VAL A 176 11.95 -4.38 0.33
C VAL A 176 11.36 -4.84 1.64
N ARG A 177 10.62 -3.96 2.30
CA ARG A 177 9.81 -4.28 3.48
C ARG A 177 8.33 -4.19 3.13
N GLY A 178 7.53 -5.02 3.78
CA GLY A 178 6.08 -5.01 3.63
C GLY A 178 5.44 -5.65 4.85
N ASP A 179 4.13 -5.48 4.99
CA ASP A 179 3.39 -6.07 6.08
C ASP A 179 1.99 -6.52 5.63
N THR A 180 1.39 -7.42 6.40
CA THR A 180 -0.01 -7.79 6.20
C THR A 180 -0.67 -8.24 7.49
N HIS A 181 -2.00 -8.25 7.50
CA HIS A 181 -2.79 -8.70 8.64
C HIS A 181 -2.62 -10.21 8.86
N GLU A 182 -2.65 -10.65 10.12
CA GLU A 182 -2.52 -12.06 10.51
C GLU A 182 -3.57 -12.99 9.89
N ARG A 183 -4.75 -12.45 9.56
CA ARG A 183 -5.85 -13.16 8.87
C ARG A 183 -5.73 -13.16 7.35
N ASN A 184 -4.88 -12.33 6.76
CA ASN A 184 -4.70 -12.28 5.32
C ASN A 184 -3.73 -13.38 4.85
N LYS A 185 -4.16 -14.64 4.96
CA LYS A 185 -3.36 -15.82 4.62
C LYS A 185 -2.93 -15.83 3.15
N ALA A 186 -3.76 -15.29 2.26
CA ALA A 186 -3.42 -15.16 0.84
C ALA A 186 -2.18 -14.27 0.64
N MET A 187 -2.13 -13.09 1.26
CA MET A 187 -0.98 -12.19 1.14
C MET A 187 0.27 -12.73 1.87
N GLN A 188 0.09 -13.44 3.00
CA GLN A 188 1.20 -14.13 3.67
C GLN A 188 1.85 -15.15 2.73
N HIS A 189 1.04 -15.98 2.08
CA HIS A 189 1.52 -16.95 1.09
C HIS A 189 2.22 -16.27 -0.10
N VAL A 190 1.68 -15.15 -0.59
CA VAL A 190 2.28 -14.37 -1.68
C VAL A 190 3.66 -13.82 -1.28
N PHE A 191 3.82 -13.28 -0.06
CA PHE A 191 5.12 -12.85 0.43
C PHE A 191 6.13 -14.01 0.51
N GLU A 192 5.73 -15.12 1.14
CA GLU A 192 6.62 -16.27 1.36
C GLU A 192 7.04 -16.94 0.04
N SER A 193 6.11 -17.10 -0.91
CA SER A 193 6.39 -17.68 -2.23
C SER A 193 7.25 -16.77 -3.12
N ALA A 194 7.14 -15.45 -2.95
CA ALA A 194 8.02 -14.47 -3.61
C ALA A 194 9.40 -14.35 -2.93
N GLY A 195 9.68 -15.12 -1.87
CA GLY A 195 11.00 -15.17 -1.23
C GLY A 195 11.21 -14.18 -0.07
N PHE A 196 10.17 -13.49 0.39
CA PHE A 196 10.26 -12.66 1.58
C PHE A 196 10.42 -13.51 2.84
N LYS A 197 11.14 -12.99 3.84
CA LYS A 197 11.26 -13.58 5.17
C LYS A 197 10.30 -12.89 6.13
N ARG A 198 9.54 -13.69 6.89
CA ARG A 198 8.78 -13.20 8.05
C ARG A 198 9.76 -12.71 9.11
N CYS A 199 9.69 -11.43 9.47
CA CYS A 199 10.67 -10.77 10.35
C CYS A 199 10.17 -10.53 11.77
N GLY A 200 8.86 -10.46 12.00
CA GLY A 200 8.30 -10.13 13.31
C GLY A 200 6.93 -9.46 13.18
N ILE A 201 6.59 -8.63 14.15
CA ILE A 201 5.32 -7.90 14.24
C ILE A 201 5.60 -6.39 14.29
N VAL A 202 4.88 -5.63 13.47
CA VAL A 202 4.87 -4.15 13.51
C VAL A 202 3.51 -3.65 13.96
N HIS A 203 3.49 -2.46 14.56
CA HIS A 203 2.29 -1.87 15.16
C HIS A 203 1.94 -0.58 14.41
N LEU A 204 0.75 -0.53 13.82
CA LEU A 204 0.28 0.66 13.10
C LEU A 204 0.12 1.85 14.06
N ILE A 205 0.80 2.96 13.78
CA ILE A 205 0.94 4.13 14.68
C ILE A 205 -0.39 4.86 14.97
N ASN A 206 -1.46 4.59 14.21
CA ASN A 206 -2.75 5.28 14.33
C ASN A 206 -3.97 4.35 14.49
N HIS A 207 -3.76 3.09 14.90
CA HIS A 207 -4.87 2.14 15.11
C HIS A 207 -5.14 1.89 16.60
N ARG A 208 -6.41 1.69 16.97
CA ARG A 208 -6.79 1.31 18.33
C ARG A 208 -6.18 -0.07 18.67
N VAL A 209 -5.68 -0.20 19.89
CA VAL A 209 -4.96 -1.36 20.43
C VAL A 209 -5.68 -2.68 20.10
N GLY A 210 -4.97 -3.63 19.49
CA GLY A 210 -5.44 -4.99 19.17
C GLY A 210 -5.73 -5.27 17.69
N GLU A 211 -6.07 -4.27 16.88
CA GLU A 211 -6.24 -4.42 15.40
C GLU A 211 -5.08 -3.80 14.61
N ALA A 212 -4.07 -3.28 15.33
CA ALA A 212 -2.92 -2.56 14.81
C ALA A 212 -1.74 -3.46 14.40
N GLU A 213 -1.75 -4.74 14.79
CA GLU A 213 -0.62 -5.63 14.54
C GLU A 213 -0.59 -6.11 13.09
N ARG A 214 0.61 -6.12 12.51
CA ARG A 214 0.86 -6.65 11.18
C ARG A 214 2.08 -7.56 11.21
N ILE A 215 2.00 -8.66 10.49
CA ILE A 215 3.14 -9.53 10.27
C ILE A 215 4.06 -8.83 9.29
N ALA A 216 5.29 -8.55 9.73
CA ALA A 216 6.31 -7.91 8.93
C ALA A 216 7.05 -8.92 8.06
N TYR A 217 7.30 -8.53 6.81
CA TYR A 217 8.05 -9.28 5.80
C TYR A 217 9.18 -8.41 5.24
N HIS A 218 10.33 -9.03 4.98
CA HIS A 218 11.50 -8.36 4.42
C HIS A 218 12.17 -9.27 3.39
N HIS A 219 12.47 -8.72 2.22
CA HIS A 219 13.32 -9.33 1.21
C HIS A 219 14.55 -8.44 0.97
N ALA A 220 15.75 -9.02 1.03
CA ALA A 220 17.02 -8.35 0.78
C ALA A 220 17.93 -9.21 -0.12
N ARG A 221 18.62 -8.57 -1.08
CA ARG A 221 19.60 -9.20 -2.00
C ARG A 221 21.03 -8.68 -1.79
#